data_AF-A0A1F0NL11-F1
#
_entry.id   AF-A0A1F0NL11-F1
#
_cell.length_a   1.000
_cell.length_b   1.000
_cell.length_c   1.000
_cell.angle_alpha   90.00
_cell.angle_beta   90.00
_cell.angle_gamma   90.00
#
_symmetry.space_group_name_H-M   'P 1'
#
loop_
_entity.id
_entity.type
_entity.pdbx_description
1 polymer ?
#
loop_
_entity_poly.entity_id
_entity_poly.type
_entity_poly.pdbx_seq_one_letter_code
_entity_poly.pdbx_strand_id
1 'polypeptide(L)'
;MASIIYTPKDIFDQDFKVGVRGYSKVEVDEFLDDVIKDYETYAALVKELREENARLKAELAKKSNEAATSPLTQSIMETPQVASATLTNFDILKRLNRLEKEVFGKQILNNEI
;
A
#
# COMPACT_ATOMS: atom_id res chain seq x y z
N MET A 1 -13.81 -0.77 -18.47
CA MET A 1 -14.35 -0.43 -17.13
C MET A 1 -15.48 0.58 -17.33
N ALA A 2 -16.57 0.47 -16.59
CA ALA A 2 -17.64 1.46 -16.64
C ALA A 2 -17.17 2.76 -15.97
N SER A 3 -17.45 3.90 -16.60
CA SER A 3 -17.23 5.23 -16.04
C SER A 3 -18.47 5.70 -15.27
N ILE A 4 -18.27 6.47 -14.19
CA ILE A 4 -19.38 7.11 -13.48
C ILE A 4 -19.93 8.23 -14.38
N ILE A 5 -21.25 8.19 -14.63
CA ILE A 5 -21.94 9.11 -15.56
C ILE A 5 -22.51 10.32 -14.81
N TYR A 6 -23.00 10.11 -13.58
CA TYR A 6 -23.70 11.12 -12.79
C TYR A 6 -23.01 11.36 -11.45
N THR A 7 -23.02 12.61 -11.00
CA THR A 7 -22.67 13.02 -9.64
C THR A 7 -23.92 13.19 -8.77
N PRO A 8 -23.81 13.20 -7.43
CA PRO A 8 -24.93 13.53 -6.55
C PRO A 8 -25.66 14.82 -6.96
N LYS A 9 -24.89 15.84 -7.35
CA LYS A 9 -25.42 17.13 -7.81
C LYS A 9 -26.19 16.99 -9.13
N ASP A 10 -25.69 16.19 -10.08
CA ASP A 10 -26.39 15.97 -11.35
C ASP A 10 -27.74 15.28 -11.12
N ILE A 11 -27.83 14.37 -10.14
CA ILE A 11 -29.07 13.69 -9.78
C ILE A 11 -30.04 14.67 -9.11
N PHE A 12 -29.54 15.52 -8.21
CA PHE A 12 -30.34 16.55 -7.53
C PHE A 12 -30.91 17.60 -8.49
N ASP A 13 -30.11 18.08 -9.44
CA ASP A 13 -30.51 19.09 -10.42
C ASP A 13 -31.31 18.48 -11.60
N GLN A 14 -31.58 17.17 -11.58
CA GLN A 14 -32.23 16.50 -12.70
C GLN A 14 -33.72 16.85 -12.79
N ASP A 15 -34.08 17.62 -13.80
CA ASP A 15 -35.47 17.87 -14.15
C ASP A 15 -36.02 16.80 -15.10
N PHE A 16 -37.13 16.17 -14.71
CA PHE A 16 -37.85 15.20 -15.53
C PHE A 16 -39.03 15.83 -16.25
N LYS A 17 -39.23 15.48 -17.53
CA LYS A 17 -40.42 15.88 -18.28
C LYS A 17 -41.64 15.12 -17.74
N VAL A 18 -42.73 15.85 -17.50
CA VAL A 18 -44.00 15.26 -17.04
C VAL A 18 -44.84 14.82 -18.24
N GLY A 19 -45.32 13.57 -18.21
CA GLY A 19 -46.27 13.02 -19.17
C GLY A 19 -47.66 12.82 -18.57
N VAL A 20 -48.68 12.60 -19.42
CA VAL A 20 -50.10 12.42 -19.03
C VAL A 20 -50.29 11.22 -18.08
N ARG A 21 -49.44 10.21 -18.17
CA ARG A 21 -49.26 9.16 -17.17
C ARG A 21 -47.79 9.06 -16.83
N GLY A 22 -47.45 9.20 -15.56
CA GLY A 22 -46.09 9.15 -15.05
C GLY A 22 -46.08 8.80 -13.57
N TYR A 23 -44.87 8.64 -13.03
CA TYR A 23 -44.68 8.44 -11.61
C TYR A 23 -45.02 9.70 -10.81
N SER A 24 -45.38 9.51 -9.54
CA SER A 24 -45.57 10.62 -8.61
C SER A 24 -44.25 11.35 -8.42
N LYS A 25 -44.24 12.68 -8.61
CA LYS A 25 -43.03 13.49 -8.42
C LYS A 25 -42.46 13.29 -7.01
N VAL A 26 -43.33 13.26 -5.99
CA VAL A 26 -42.92 13.09 -4.59
C VAL A 26 -42.23 11.74 -4.36
N GLU A 27 -42.81 10.65 -4.88
CA GLU A 27 -42.22 9.31 -4.74
C GLU A 27 -40.87 9.20 -5.45
N VAL A 28 -40.74 9.84 -6.62
CA VAL A 28 -39.47 9.88 -7.37
C VAL A 28 -38.45 10.72 -6.61
N ASP A 29 -38.82 11.89 -6.11
CA ASP A 29 -37.91 12.75 -5.35
C ASP A 29 -37.40 12.04 -4.09
N GLU A 30 -38.29 11.41 -3.30
CA GLU A 30 -37.90 10.65 -2.10
C GLU A 30 -36.96 9.49 -2.43
N PHE A 31 -37.21 8.79 -3.54
CA PHE A 31 -36.30 7.74 -4.01
C PHE A 31 -34.94 8.32 -4.43
N LEU A 32 -34.92 9.45 -5.15
CA LEU A 32 -33.69 10.08 -5.61
C LEU A 32 -32.88 10.66 -4.44
N ASP A 33 -33.51 11.11 -3.36
CA ASP A 33 -32.81 11.53 -2.14
C ASP A 33 -31.97 10.37 -1.56
N ASP A 34 -32.50 9.15 -1.53
CA ASP A 34 -31.76 7.98 -1.06
C ASP A 34 -30.66 7.57 -2.05
N VAL A 35 -30.93 7.62 -3.36
CA VAL A 35 -29.89 7.39 -4.39
C VAL A 35 -28.75 8.39 -4.28
N ILE A 36 -29.04 9.67 -3.99
CA ILE A 36 -28.05 10.71 -3.77
C ILE A 36 -27.15 10.35 -2.57
N LYS A 37 -27.75 9.98 -1.43
CA LYS A 37 -27.01 9.56 -0.23
C LYS A 37 -26.08 8.37 -0.52
N ASP A 38 -26.57 7.39 -1.28
CA ASP A 38 -25.76 6.24 -1.67
C ASP A 38 -24.58 6.66 -2.56
N TYR A 39 -24.80 7.55 -3.53
CA TYR A 39 -23.72 8.07 -4.38
C TYR A 39 -22.66 8.83 -3.57
N GLU A 40 -23.05 9.63 -2.60
CA GLU A 40 -22.13 10.31 -1.67
C GLU A 40 -21.34 9.29 -0.83
N THR A 41 -22.03 8.29 -0.30
CA THR A 41 -21.43 7.21 0.49
C THR A 41 -20.40 6.42 -0.32
N TYR A 42 -20.75 6.05 -1.56
CA TYR A 42 -19.82 5.37 -2.46
C TYR A 42 -18.63 6.24 -2.84
N ALA A 43 -18.83 7.54 -3.08
CA ALA A 43 -17.74 8.46 -3.37
C ALA A 43 -16.76 8.55 -2.19
N ALA A 44 -17.27 8.63 -0.95
CA ALA A 44 -16.46 8.62 0.26
C ALA A 44 -15.69 7.31 0.42
N LEU A 45 -16.34 6.16 0.24
CA LEU A 45 -15.70 4.84 0.34
C LEU A 45 -14.59 4.65 -0.70
N VAL A 46 -14.85 5.06 -1.96
CA VAL A 46 -13.83 4.97 -3.02
C VAL A 46 -12.63 5.86 -2.71
N LYS A 47 -12.88 7.06 -2.15
CA LYS A 47 -11.79 7.96 -1.72
C LYS A 47 -10.96 7.29 -0.62
N GLU A 48 -11.59 6.79 0.43
CA GLU A 48 -10.92 6.10 1.54
C GLU A 48 -10.08 4.91 1.03
N LEU A 49 -10.66 4.04 0.18
CA LEU A 49 -9.96 2.90 -0.38
C LEU A 49 -8.76 3.30 -1.26
N ARG A 50 -8.86 4.41 -2.00
CA ARG A 50 -7.75 4.93 -2.80
C ARG A 50 -6.63 5.48 -1.92
N GLU A 51 -6.98 6.19 -0.85
CA GLU A 51 -6.02 6.71 0.14
C GLU A 51 -5.30 5.57 0.86
N GLU A 52 -6.02 4.54 1.31
CA GLU A 52 -5.41 3.37 1.95
C GLU A 52 -4.52 2.59 0.99
N ASN A 53 -4.95 2.38 -0.26
CA ASN A 53 -4.11 1.76 -1.28
C ASN A 53 -2.83 2.57 -1.55
N ALA A 54 -2.92 3.90 -1.58
CA ALA A 54 -1.76 4.76 -1.75
C ALA A 54 -0.81 4.64 -0.55
N ARG A 55 -1.34 4.63 0.68
CA ARG A 55 -0.57 4.45 1.92
C ARG A 55 0.17 3.11 1.93
N LEU A 56 -0.53 2.01 1.65
CA LEU A 56 0.05 0.67 1.62
C LEU A 56 1.13 0.53 0.56
N LYS A 57 0.93 1.08 -0.64
CA LYS A 57 1.94 1.10 -1.70
C LYS A 57 3.19 1.89 -1.29
N ALA A 58 3.02 3.02 -0.60
CA ALA A 58 4.13 3.81 -0.08
C ALA A 58 4.91 3.06 1.01
N GLU A 59 4.22 2.35 1.92
CA GLU A 59 4.87 1.54 2.94
C GLU A 59 5.67 0.37 2.33
N LEU A 60 5.10 -0.31 1.33
CA LEU A 60 5.80 -1.38 0.60
C LEU A 60 7.04 -0.85 -0.13
N ALA A 61 6.95 0.31 -0.77
CA ALA A 61 8.09 0.94 -1.43
C ALA A 61 9.20 1.30 -0.43
N LYS A 62 8.84 1.82 0.75
CA LYS A 62 9.80 2.12 1.82
C LYS A 62 10.52 0.86 2.32
N LYS A 63 9.77 -0.22 2.60
CA LYS A 63 10.33 -1.52 3.01
C LYS A 63 11.25 -2.13 1.94
N SER A 64 10.90 -2.00 0.66
CA SER A 64 11.75 -2.43 -0.45
C SER A 64 13.06 -1.66 -0.52
N ASN A 65 13.03 -0.34 -0.26
CA ASN A 65 14.24 0.48 -0.24
C ASN A 65 15.12 0.19 0.98
N GLU A 66 14.52 -0.06 2.16
CA GLU A 66 15.27 -0.48 3.34
C GLU A 66 15.99 -1.82 3.10
N ALA A 67 15.34 -2.78 2.42
CA ALA A 67 15.96 -4.04 2.00
C ALA A 67 17.08 -3.85 0.95
N ALA A 68 16.96 -2.87 0.05
CA ALA A 68 17.98 -2.55 -0.96
C ALA A 68 19.18 -1.76 -0.40
N THR A 69 19.02 -1.06 0.74
CA THR A 69 20.11 -0.34 1.41
C THR A 69 20.92 -1.18 2.40
N SER A 70 20.61 -2.47 2.58
CA SER A 70 21.58 -3.42 3.15
C SER A 70 22.62 -3.75 2.07
N PRO A 71 23.90 -3.35 2.23
CA PRO A 71 24.91 -3.63 1.22
C PRO A 71 25.32 -5.09 1.32
N LEU A 72 24.62 -5.97 0.59
CA LEU A 72 25.10 -7.33 0.34
C LEU A 72 24.92 -7.63 -1.14
N THR A 73 25.94 -7.19 -1.90
CA THR A 73 26.55 -7.94 -3.00
C THR A 73 25.60 -8.82 -3.80
N GLN A 74 25.00 -8.21 -4.84
CA GLN A 74 24.62 -8.96 -6.02
C GLN A 74 25.88 -9.58 -6.63
N SER A 75 25.96 -10.91 -6.61
CA SER A 75 26.31 -11.76 -7.76
C SER A 75 26.85 -13.10 -7.28
N ILE A 76 25.99 -14.12 -7.11
CA ILE A 76 26.28 -15.47 -7.61
C ILE A 76 24.94 -16.09 -8.03
N MET A 77 24.80 -16.24 -9.35
CA MET A 77 23.78 -17.03 -10.03
C MET A 77 23.86 -18.51 -9.63
N GLU A 78 22.71 -19.19 -9.72
CA GLU A 78 22.55 -20.63 -9.96
C GLU A 78 22.97 -21.63 -8.87
N THR A 79 22.00 -22.12 -8.07
CA THR A 79 21.52 -23.53 -8.06
C THR A 79 20.65 -23.82 -6.81
N PRO A 80 19.54 -24.60 -6.91
CA PRO A 80 18.54 -24.70 -5.84
C PRO A 80 18.87 -25.62 -4.65
N GLN A 81 20.09 -26.16 -4.53
CA GLN A 81 20.31 -27.34 -3.68
C GLN A 81 21.22 -27.12 -2.45
N VAL A 82 21.76 -25.90 -2.28
CA VAL A 82 22.74 -25.60 -1.20
C VAL A 82 22.26 -24.54 -0.20
N ALA A 83 21.02 -24.06 -0.34
CA ALA A 83 20.48 -22.92 0.41
C ALA A 83 20.54 -23.10 1.94
N SER A 84 20.35 -24.33 2.45
CA SER A 84 20.36 -24.56 3.91
C SER A 84 21.77 -24.47 4.53
N ALA A 85 22.82 -24.86 3.81
CA ALA A 85 24.20 -24.80 4.30
C ALA A 85 24.83 -23.40 4.08
N THR A 86 24.41 -22.67 3.05
CA THR A 86 24.86 -21.29 2.83
C THR A 86 24.24 -20.31 3.83
N LEU A 87 22.98 -20.51 4.24
CA LEU A 87 22.35 -19.75 5.32
C LEU A 87 23.11 -19.92 6.66
N THR A 88 23.51 -21.16 6.99
CA THR A 88 24.29 -21.43 8.22
C THR A 88 25.71 -20.86 8.14
N ASN A 89 26.38 -21.00 6.99
CA ASN A 89 27.72 -20.44 6.80
C ASN A 89 27.69 -18.90 6.89
N PHE A 90 26.64 -18.27 6.36
CA PHE A 90 26.45 -16.82 6.46
C PHE A 90 26.24 -16.35 7.92
N ASP A 91 25.40 -17.05 8.70
CA ASP A 91 25.18 -16.73 10.11
C ASP A 91 26.44 -16.91 10.96
N ILE A 92 27.25 -17.94 10.66
CA ILE A 92 28.55 -18.19 11.31
C ILE A 92 29.51 -17.02 11.03
N LEU A 93 29.62 -16.58 9.77
CA LEU A 93 30.49 -15.47 9.38
C LEU A 93 30.06 -14.15 10.02
N LYS A 94 28.74 -13.87 10.08
CA LYS A 94 28.20 -12.67 10.72
C LYS A 94 28.48 -12.66 12.23
N ARG A 95 28.36 -13.83 12.88
CA ARG A 95 28.69 -13.99 14.30
C ARG A 95 30.18 -13.82 14.56
N LEU A 96 31.04 -14.40 13.70
CA LEU A 96 32.48 -14.22 13.77
C LEU A 96 32.88 -12.75 13.63
N ASN A 97 32.33 -12.03 12.65
CA ASN A 97 32.64 -10.62 12.44
C ASN A 97 32.20 -9.75 13.63
N ARG A 98 31.05 -10.06 14.26
CA ARG A 98 30.62 -9.40 15.50
C ARG A 98 31.57 -9.69 16.67
N LEU A 99 32.00 -10.96 16.81
CA LEU A 99 32.97 -11.35 17.83
C LEU A 99 34.32 -10.66 17.61
N GLU A 100 34.82 -10.59 16.39
CA GLU A 100 36.03 -9.84 16.03
C GLU A 100 35.90 -8.36 16.40
N LYS A 101 34.77 -7.72 16.08
CA LYS A 101 34.54 -6.32 16.45
C LYS A 101 34.48 -6.11 17.95
N GLU A 102 33.86 -7.00 18.71
CA GLU A 102 33.76 -6.88 20.18
C GLU A 102 35.09 -7.20 20.89
N VAL A 103 35.88 -8.13 20.35
CA VAL A 103 37.18 -8.55 20.90
C VAL A 103 38.30 -7.57 20.50
N PHE A 104 38.41 -7.22 19.22
CA PHE A 104 39.46 -6.35 18.70
C PHE A 104 39.09 -4.87 18.73
N GLY A 105 37.81 -4.51 18.68
CA GLY A 105 37.37 -3.11 18.71
C GLY A 105 37.69 -2.40 20.03
N LYS A 106 37.92 -3.14 21.12
CA LYS A 106 38.40 -2.59 22.40
C LYS A 106 39.93 -2.57 22.53
N GLN A 107 40.65 -3.36 21.73
CA GLN A 107 42.12 -3.40 21.74
C GLN A 107 42.74 -2.30 20.87
N ILE A 108 42.06 -1.87 19.81
CA ILE A 108 42.53 -0.73 19.00
C ILE A 108 42.40 0.59 19.76
N LEU A 109 41.42 0.73 20.67
CA LEU A 109 41.25 1.93 21.51
C LEU A 109 42.18 1.98 22.73
N ASN A 110 42.77 0.86 23.15
CA ASN A 110 43.68 0.79 24.30
C ASN A 110 45.16 0.75 23.92
N ASN A 111 45.50 0.78 22.63
CA ASN A 111 46.89 0.81 22.15
C ASN A 111 47.28 2.13 21.44
N GLU A 112 46.42 3.14 21.54
CA GLU A 112 46.75 4.54 21.24
C GLU A 112 46.39 5.41 22.44
N ILE A 113 47.26 5.39 23.46
CA ILE A 113 47.73 6.50 24.33
C ILE A 113 48.72 5.90 25.34
#